data_AF-A0A811K289-F1
#
_entry.id   AF-A0A811K289-F1
#
_cell.length_a   1.000
_cell.length_b   1.000
_cell.length_c   1.000
_cell.angle_alpha   90.00
_cell.angle_beta   90.00
_cell.angle_gamma   90.00
#
_symmetry.space_group_name_H-M   'P 1'
#
loop_
_entity.id
_entity.type
_entity.pdbx_description
1 polymer ?
#
loop_
_entity_poly.entity_id
_entity_poly.type
_entity_poly.pdbx_seq_one_letter_code
_entity_poly.pdbx_strand_id
1 'polypeptide(L)'
;MLLLCCIADLNYWVFDNLVHFKSTENDGVFMIQLEGIGGYLNREYQIYIVSMYVFGIILSHTVLPAQAYFRYSVLRNGRALSNIKTMKLFAFAVLAAAPITYLTAMSYFYSPTTRLGLNYGKLWYKVVPIPIVLYGDIVS
;
A
#
# COMPACT_ATOMS: atom_id res chain seq x y z
N MET A 1 -16.31 -15.92 4.16
CA MET A 1 -15.91 -14.81 3.26
C MET A 1 -16.07 -13.45 3.94
N LEU A 2 -17.23 -13.13 4.53
CA LEU A 2 -17.47 -11.86 5.24
C LEU A 2 -16.37 -11.51 6.26
N LEU A 3 -16.01 -12.44 7.15
CA LEU A 3 -14.94 -12.22 8.14
C LEU A 3 -13.60 -11.82 7.50
N LEU A 4 -13.22 -12.46 6.38
CA LEU A 4 -11.96 -12.19 5.69
C LEU A 4 -11.98 -10.83 4.99
N CYS A 5 -13.13 -10.41 4.46
CA CYS A 5 -13.33 -9.06 3.95
C CYS A 5 -13.25 -8.03 5.08
N CYS A 6 -13.90 -8.28 6.23
CA CYS A 6 -13.82 -7.40 7.39
C CYS A 6 -12.37 -7.20 7.86
N ILE A 7 -11.54 -8.25 7.81
CA ILE A 7 -10.11 -8.15 8.13
C ILE A 7 -9.39 -7.24 7.13
N ALA A 8 -9.65 -7.39 5.83
CA ALA A 8 -9.06 -6.52 4.81
C ALA A 8 -9.51 -5.05 4.95
N ASP A 9 -10.80 -4.83 5.17
CA ASP A 9 -11.38 -3.49 5.37
C ASP A 9 -10.83 -2.83 6.64
N LEU A 10 -10.72 -3.60 7.74
CA LEU A 10 -10.15 -3.10 8.99
C LEU A 10 -8.65 -2.82 8.85
N ASN A 11 -7.91 -3.64 8.12
CA ASN A 11 -6.50 -3.39 7.82
C ASN A 11 -6.34 -2.08 7.05
N TYR A 12 -7.08 -1.92 5.94
CA TYR A 12 -7.08 -0.68 5.17
C TYR A 12 -7.44 0.52 6.03
N TRP A 13 -8.53 0.43 6.80
CA TRP A 13 -9.00 1.52 7.67
C TRP A 13 -7.96 1.91 8.71
N VAL A 14 -7.32 0.94 9.38
CA VAL A 14 -6.27 1.22 10.38
C VAL A 14 -5.12 1.97 9.74
N PHE A 15 -4.61 1.52 8.59
CA PHE A 15 -3.48 2.17 7.95
C PHE A 15 -3.84 3.53 7.35
N ASP A 16 -5.05 3.70 6.82
CA ASP A 16 -5.52 5.00 6.31
C ASP A 16 -5.59 6.06 7.42
N ASN A 17 -6.03 5.68 8.63
CA ASN A 17 -6.03 6.59 9.78
C ASN A 17 -4.64 6.86 10.36
N LEU A 18 -3.69 5.92 10.19
CA LEU A 18 -2.31 6.12 10.62
C LEU A 18 -1.50 6.97 9.64
N VAL A 19 -1.91 6.99 8.37
CA VAL A 19 -1.15 7.53 7.27
C VAL A 19 -1.98 8.54 6.50
N HIS A 20 -1.79 9.82 6.79
CA HIS A 20 -2.33 10.86 5.93
C HIS A 20 -1.28 11.21 4.87
N PHE A 21 -1.59 10.96 3.61
CA PHE A 21 -0.63 11.19 2.54
C PHE A 21 -0.68 12.64 2.07
N LYS A 22 0.50 13.26 1.99
CA LYS A 22 0.73 14.45 1.19
C LYS A 22 1.73 14.10 0.11
N SER A 23 1.27 14.10 -1.15
CA SER A 23 2.12 13.81 -2.29
C SER A 23 2.30 15.03 -3.18
N THR A 24 3.44 15.09 -3.86
CA THR A 24 3.67 15.99 -4.99
C THR A 24 4.61 15.31 -5.97
N GLU A 25 4.49 15.66 -7.25
CA GLU A 25 5.36 15.17 -8.31
C GLU A 25 6.04 16.37 -8.95
N ASN A 26 7.37 16.39 -8.95
CA ASN A 26 8.14 17.41 -9.66
C ASN A 26 9.31 16.73 -10.39
N ASP A 27 9.49 17.06 -11.67
CA ASP A 27 10.62 16.60 -12.49
C ASP A 27 10.76 15.06 -12.56
N GLY A 28 9.62 14.34 -12.61
CA GLY A 28 9.60 12.88 -12.62
C GLY A 28 10.01 12.23 -11.29
N VAL A 29 10.08 13.00 -10.21
CA VAL A 29 10.29 12.51 -8.85
C VAL A 29 8.96 12.59 -8.09
N PHE A 30 8.42 11.43 -7.76
CA PHE A 30 7.28 11.31 -6.86
C PHE A 30 7.75 11.48 -5.43
N MET A 31 7.14 12.40 -4.70
CA MET A 31 7.51 12.71 -3.34
C MET A 31 6.31 12.53 -2.43
N ILE A 32 6.51 11.78 -1.36
CA ILE A 32 5.46 11.49 -0.38
C ILE A 32 5.94 11.91 1.00
N GLN A 33 5.13 12.73 1.67
CA GLN A 33 5.23 12.97 3.09
C GLN A 33 4.04 12.31 3.79
N LEU A 34 4.31 11.66 4.92
CA LEU A 34 3.27 11.19 5.83
C LEU A 34 2.96 12.27 6.84
N GLU A 35 1.69 12.67 6.89
CA GLU A 35 1.08 13.48 7.92
C GLU A 35 0.35 12.54 8.91
N GLY A 36 0.26 12.93 10.19
CA GLY A 36 -0.32 12.09 11.25
C GLY A 36 0.69 11.23 12.02
N ILE A 37 0.23 10.15 12.66
CA ILE A 37 1.05 9.32 13.57
C ILE A 37 2.22 8.68 12.82
N GLY A 38 2.00 8.24 11.58
CA GLY A 38 3.05 7.67 10.72
C GLY A 38 4.18 8.65 10.42
N GLY A 39 3.91 9.96 10.40
CA GLY A 39 4.91 11.00 10.12
C GLY A 39 5.95 11.20 11.24
N TYR A 40 5.66 10.80 12.48
CA TYR A 40 6.59 10.88 13.60
C TYR A 40 7.60 9.73 13.66
N LEU A 41 7.41 8.71 12.84
CA LEU A 41 8.30 7.55 12.81
C LEU A 41 9.57 7.82 12.00
N ASN A 42 10.62 7.04 12.26
CA ASN A 42 11.84 7.07 11.45
C ASN A 42 11.53 6.67 10.00
N ARG A 43 12.34 7.16 9.05
CA ARG A 43 12.18 6.91 7.61
C ARG A 43 11.95 5.43 7.26
N GLU A 44 12.68 4.52 7.88
CA GLU A 44 12.53 3.07 7.62
C GLU A 44 11.12 2.58 7.98
N TYR A 45 10.62 2.96 9.15
CA TYR A 45 9.26 2.64 9.59
C TYR A 45 8.20 3.34 8.77
N GLN A 46 8.46 4.56 8.28
CA GLN A 46 7.57 5.24 7.32
C GLN A 46 7.44 4.43 6.02
N ILE A 47 8.54 3.91 5.47
CA ILE A 47 8.52 3.05 4.28
C ILE A 47 7.71 1.77 4.54
N TYR A 48 7.91 1.12 5.69
CA TYR A 48 7.14 -0.07 6.04
C TYR A 48 5.65 0.20 6.16
N ILE A 49 5.27 1.30 6.81
CA ILE A 49 3.87 1.69 6.95
C ILE A 49 3.23 2.03 5.61
N VAL A 50 3.93 2.76 4.73
CA VAL A 50 3.45 3.03 3.36
C VAL A 50 3.29 1.75 2.56
N SER A 51 4.24 0.82 2.69
CA SER A 51 4.15 -0.48 2.02
C SER A 51 2.95 -1.29 2.53
N MET A 52 2.70 -1.29 3.85
CA MET A 52 1.53 -1.94 4.44
C MET A 52 0.21 -1.27 4.03
N TYR A 53 0.19 0.06 3.87
CA TYR A 53 -0.98 0.76 3.33
C TYR A 53 -1.27 0.34 1.89
N VAL A 54 -0.23 0.28 1.04
CA VAL A 54 -0.34 -0.21 -0.34
C VAL A 54 -0.79 -1.67 -0.38
N PHE A 55 -0.29 -2.52 0.53
CA PHE A 55 -0.79 -3.88 0.70
C PHE A 55 -2.29 -3.89 0.99
N GLY A 56 -2.77 -3.05 1.93
CA GLY A 56 -4.18 -2.91 2.26
C GLY A 56 -5.03 -2.52 1.06
N ILE A 57 -4.60 -1.53 0.27
CA ILE A 57 -5.28 -1.11 -0.97
C ILE A 57 -5.39 -2.29 -1.93
N ILE A 58 -4.29 -2.97 -2.20
CA ILE A 58 -4.25 -4.04 -3.20
C ILE A 58 -5.06 -5.24 -2.72
N LEU A 59 -4.97 -5.57 -1.44
CA LEU A 59 -5.77 -6.62 -0.82
C LEU A 59 -7.27 -6.31 -0.97
N SER A 60 -7.70 -5.07 -0.72
CA SER A 60 -9.09 -4.68 -0.95
C SER A 60 -9.50 -4.84 -2.42
N HIS A 61 -8.63 -4.45 -3.35
CA HIS A 61 -8.88 -4.61 -4.80
C HIS A 61 -8.93 -6.08 -5.24
N THR A 62 -8.16 -6.98 -4.63
CA THR A 62 -8.16 -8.40 -4.98
C THR A 62 -9.27 -9.19 -4.25
N VAL A 63 -9.71 -8.73 -3.08
CA VAL A 63 -10.78 -9.35 -2.30
C VAL A 63 -12.16 -9.07 -2.89
N LEU A 64 -12.40 -7.89 -3.47
CA LEU A 64 -13.67 -7.55 -4.13
C LEU A 64 -14.09 -8.55 -5.23
N PRO A 65 -13.27 -8.89 -6.24
CA PRO A 65 -13.62 -9.89 -7.24
C PRO A 65 -13.74 -11.29 -6.64
N ALA A 66 -12.92 -11.64 -5.64
CA ALA A 66 -13.06 -12.90 -4.92
C ALA A 66 -14.43 -13.01 -4.21
N GLN A 67 -14.93 -11.91 -3.64
CA GLN A 67 -16.25 -11.83 -3.02
C GLN A 67 -17.35 -11.95 -4.06
N ALA A 68 -17.23 -11.26 -5.20
CA ALA A 68 -18.16 -11.38 -6.31
C ALA A 68 -18.25 -12.84 -6.82
N TYR A 69 -17.12 -13.51 -6.96
CA TYR A 69 -17.05 -14.92 -7.34
C TYR A 69 -17.73 -15.85 -6.31
N PHE A 70 -17.49 -15.61 -5.01
CA PHE A 70 -18.16 -16.37 -3.95
C PHE A 70 -19.69 -16.22 -4.03
N ARG A 71 -20.20 -14.99 -4.19
CA ARG A 71 -21.64 -14.72 -4.35
C ARG A 71 -22.20 -15.37 -5.61
N TYR A 72 -21.48 -15.29 -6.72
CA TYR A 72 -21.86 -15.94 -7.97
C TYR A 72 -21.98 -17.46 -7.81
N SER A 73 -21.02 -18.12 -7.14
CA SER A 73 -21.09 -19.56 -6.89
C SER A 73 -22.28 -19.95 -6.01
N VAL A 74 -22.62 -19.14 -5.01
CA VAL A 74 -23.80 -19.38 -4.15
C VAL A 74 -25.09 -19.31 -4.98
N LEU A 75 -25.22 -18.28 -5.82
CA LEU A 75 -26.41 -18.09 -6.67
C LEU A 75 -26.53 -19.19 -7.74
N ARG A 76 -25.42 -19.58 -8.36
CA ARG A 76 -25.43 -20.58 -9.45
C ARG A 76 -25.65 -22.00 -8.94
N ASN A 77 -24.99 -22.40 -7.86
CA ASN A 77 -24.99 -23.79 -7.40
C ASN A 77 -25.93 -24.03 -6.21
N GLY A 78 -26.58 -22.99 -5.69
CA GLY A 78 -27.44 -23.05 -4.50
C GLY A 78 -26.72 -23.47 -3.22
N ARG A 79 -25.38 -23.48 -3.23
CA ARG A 79 -24.53 -23.96 -2.12
C ARG A 79 -23.35 -23.02 -1.93
N ALA A 80 -23.04 -22.73 -0.67
CA ALA A 80 -21.85 -21.99 -0.31
C ALA A 80 -20.59 -22.78 -0.68
N LEU A 81 -19.55 -22.03 -1.09
CA LEU A 81 -18.23 -22.60 -1.30
C LEU A 81 -17.73 -23.20 0.01
N SER A 82 -17.10 -24.39 -0.04
CA SER A 82 -16.53 -24.99 1.18
C SER A 82 -15.48 -24.08 1.81
N ASN A 83 -15.29 -24.22 3.12
CA ASN A 83 -14.33 -23.40 3.89
C ASN A 83 -12.93 -23.44 3.27
N ILE A 84 -12.46 -24.62 2.86
CA ILE A 84 -11.15 -24.81 2.21
C ILE A 84 -11.05 -24.03 0.90
N LYS A 85 -12.07 -24.10 0.04
CA LYS A 85 -12.08 -23.37 -1.25
C LYS A 85 -12.08 -21.86 -1.01
N THR A 86 -12.83 -21.40 -0.01
CA THR A 86 -12.89 -19.99 0.38
C THR A 86 -11.53 -19.51 0.91
N MET A 87 -10.87 -20.30 1.76
CA MET A 87 -9.53 -19.97 2.25
C MET A 87 -8.51 -19.92 1.12
N LYS A 88 -8.53 -20.87 0.18
CA LYS A 88 -7.63 -20.85 -0.99
C LYS A 88 -7.83 -19.61 -1.85
N LEU A 89 -9.08 -19.22 -2.09
CA LEU A 89 -9.41 -18.03 -2.86
C LEU A 89 -8.87 -16.76 -2.18
N PHE A 90 -9.01 -16.66 -0.86
CA PHE A 90 -8.47 -15.54 -0.09
C PHE A 90 -6.94 -15.56 -0.02
N ALA A 91 -6.33 -16.73 0.17
CA ALA A 91 -4.88 -16.89 0.16
C ALA A 91 -4.28 -16.44 -1.19
N PHE A 92 -4.96 -16.73 -2.31
CA PHE A 92 -4.56 -16.22 -3.61
C PHE A 92 -4.62 -14.68 -3.68
N ALA A 93 -5.67 -14.05 -3.13
CA ALA A 93 -5.78 -12.59 -3.07
C ALA A 93 -4.65 -11.95 -2.25
N VAL A 94 -4.29 -12.56 -1.11
CA VAL A 94 -3.14 -12.13 -0.28
C VAL A 94 -1.81 -12.33 -1.01
N LEU A 95 -1.60 -13.49 -1.64
CA LEU A 95 -0.39 -13.78 -2.39
C LEU A 95 -0.23 -12.86 -3.61
N ALA A 96 -1.32 -12.40 -4.22
CA ALA A 96 -1.27 -11.41 -5.29
C ALA A 96 -0.84 -10.02 -4.79
N ALA A 97 -1.19 -9.65 -3.55
CA ALA A 97 -0.82 -8.37 -2.96
C ALA A 97 0.63 -8.31 -2.46
N ALA A 98 1.21 -9.44 -2.05
CA ALA A 98 2.53 -9.49 -1.44
C ALA A 98 3.69 -9.04 -2.37
N PRO A 99 3.78 -9.44 -3.65
CA PRO A 99 4.87 -9.01 -4.53
C PRO A 99 4.89 -7.50 -4.74
N ILE A 100 3.73 -6.88 -4.95
CA ILE A 100 3.63 -5.43 -5.20
C ILE A 100 4.01 -4.66 -3.94
N THR A 101 3.60 -5.15 -2.78
CA THR A 101 4.01 -4.60 -1.47
C THR A 101 5.53 -4.64 -1.30
N TYR A 102 6.14 -5.77 -1.63
CA TYR A 102 7.60 -5.92 -1.57
C TYR A 102 8.32 -4.97 -2.54
N LEU A 103 7.85 -4.88 -3.79
CA LEU A 103 8.41 -3.96 -4.78
C LEU A 103 8.29 -2.50 -4.35
N THR A 104 7.18 -2.13 -3.71
CA THR A 104 6.95 -0.78 -3.18
C THR A 104 7.93 -0.46 -2.06
N ALA A 105 8.20 -1.40 -1.15
CA ALA A 105 9.19 -1.19 -0.10
C ALA A 105 10.58 -0.97 -0.72
N MET A 106 10.98 -1.84 -1.65
CA MET A 106 12.28 -1.76 -2.32
C MET A 106 12.44 -0.45 -3.10
N SER A 107 11.40 0.00 -3.82
CA SER A 107 11.48 1.25 -4.59
C SER A 107 11.82 2.46 -3.71
N TYR A 108 11.20 2.60 -2.53
CA TYR A 108 11.49 3.71 -1.62
C TYR A 108 12.81 3.57 -0.87
N PHE A 109 13.31 2.34 -0.66
CA PHE A 109 14.63 2.13 -0.08
C PHE A 109 15.74 2.57 -1.03
N TYR A 110 15.66 2.18 -2.31
CA TYR A 110 16.73 2.39 -3.29
C TYR A 110 16.61 3.69 -4.08
N SER A 111 15.41 4.25 -4.26
CA SER A 111 15.22 5.43 -5.12
C SER A 111 16.12 6.65 -4.81
N PRO A 112 16.47 6.99 -3.55
CA PRO A 112 17.36 8.12 -3.29
C PRO A 112 18.79 7.93 -3.79
N THR A 113 19.17 6.71 -4.18
CA THR A 113 20.51 6.38 -4.69
C THR A 113 20.64 6.55 -6.21
N THR A 114 19.53 6.75 -6.93
CA THR A 114 19.51 6.78 -8.40
C THR A 114 20.22 8.01 -8.99
N ARG A 115 20.05 9.20 -8.40
CA ARG A 115 20.75 10.43 -8.83
C ARG A 115 21.69 10.95 -7.74
N LEU A 116 22.87 10.34 -7.64
CA LEU A 116 23.93 10.75 -6.71
C LEU A 116 24.32 12.22 -6.93
N GLY A 117 23.98 13.09 -5.97
CA GLY A 117 24.30 14.53 -5.99
C GLY A 117 23.10 15.46 -6.21
N LEU A 118 21.92 14.94 -6.56
CA LEU A 118 20.70 15.75 -6.62
C LEU A 118 20.19 16.05 -5.19
N ASN A 119 19.98 17.33 -4.89
CA ASN A 119 19.33 17.71 -3.63
C ASN A 119 17.80 17.58 -3.76
N TYR A 120 17.30 16.38 -3.49
CA TYR A 120 15.87 16.04 -3.50
C TYR A 120 15.01 16.97 -2.61
N GLY A 121 15.58 17.54 -1.54
CA GLY A 121 14.88 18.48 -0.67
C GLY A 121 14.49 19.80 -1.34
N LYS A 122 15.13 20.17 -2.47
CA LYS A 122 14.74 21.35 -3.26
C LYS A 122 13.47 21.12 -4.10
N LEU A 123 13.14 19.86 -4.38
CA LEU A 123 11.95 19.50 -5.16
C LEU A 123 10.67 19.53 -4.30
N TRP A 124 10.82 19.49 -2.97
CA TRP A 124 9.71 19.55 -2.04
C TRP A 124 9.20 20.98 -1.82
N TYR A 125 8.04 21.10 -1.16
CA TYR A 125 7.49 22.37 -0.73
C TYR A 125 8.50 23.16 0.12
N LYS A 126 8.48 24.50 0.01
CA LYS A 126 9.32 25.42 0.79
C LYS A 126 8.89 25.45 2.26
N VAL A 127 9.19 24.39 3.01
CA VAL A 127 8.90 24.23 4.43
C VAL A 127 10.22 24.07 5.20
N VAL A 128 10.34 24.74 6.34
CA VAL A 128 11.53 24.70 7.20
C VAL A 128 11.09 24.33 8.62
N PRO A 129 11.66 23.29 9.26
CA PRO A 129 12.64 22.34 8.69
C PRO A 129 12.02 21.41 7.62
N ILE A 130 12.85 20.87 6.73
CA ILE A 130 12.40 19.91 5.70
C ILE A 130 11.93 18.63 6.42
N PRO A 131 10.68 18.19 6.21
CA PRO A 131 10.16 16.98 6.83
C PRO A 131 10.81 15.72 6.24
N ILE A 132 10.58 14.56 6.87
CA ILE A 132 10.96 13.27 6.28
C ILE A 132 10.05 13.04 5.07
N VAL A 133 10.66 12.95 3.89
CA VAL A 133 9.98 12.73 2.61
C VAL A 133 10.53 11.44 1.99
N LEU A 134 9.63 10.61 1.48
CA LEU A 134 9.93 9.43 0.69
C LEU A 134 9.98 9.83 -0.78
N TYR A 135 11.11 9.57 -1.43
CA TYR A 135 11.35 9.90 -2.83
C TYR A 135 11.24 8.63 -3.67
N GLY A 136 10.50 8.72 -4.77
CA GLY A 136 10.37 7.72 -5.83
C GLY A 136 10.69 8.37 -7.18
N ASP A 137 11.93 8.23 -7.64
CA ASP A 137 12.44 8.74 -8.91
C ASP A 137 12.11 7.75 -10.03
N ILE A 138 11.41 8.24 -11.06
CA ILE A 138 10.95 7.44 -12.20
C ILE A 138 12.08 7.27 -13.24
N VAL A 139 13.12 8.11 -13.18
CA VAL A 139 14.30 7.98 -14.05
C VAL A 139 15.26 6.98 -13.40
N SER A 140 14.88 5.70 -13.45
CA SER A 140 15.75 4.54 -13.19
C SER A 140 16.19 3.90 -14.49
#